data_AF-A0A7V2J6P5-F1
#
_entry.id   AF-A0A7V2J6P5-F1
#
_cell.length_a   1.000
_cell.length_b   1.000
_cell.length_c   1.000
_cell.angle_alpha   90.00
_cell.angle_beta   90.00
_cell.angle_gamma   90.00
#
_symmetry.space_group_name_H-M   'P 1'
#
loop_
_entity.id
_entity.type
_entity.pdbx_description
1 polymer ?
#
loop_
_entity_poly.entity_id
_entity_poly.type
_entity_poly.pdbx_seq_one_letter_code
_entity_poly.pdbx_strand_id
1 'polypeptide(L)'
;MIDTVIKNLFKVNLDIKKEERLLIFTDDERKETCEIGKLFSKTGESFTEDVTYIEFRSTRCHGVEPPQEIWEKAFGIGTCNKLARKGFLELLINKKIIEENIKKVEEIIRSHKEESVNAIIALSHYSTSHTRFRKMLTTICGARYA
;
A
#
# COMPACT_ATOMS: atom_id res chain seq x y z
N MET A 1 25.37 8.84 -3.41
CA MET A 1 24.38 9.92 -3.63
C MET A 1 22.96 9.38 -3.59
N ILE A 2 22.65 8.30 -4.33
CA ILE A 2 21.32 7.65 -4.29
C ILE A 2 20.98 7.06 -2.91
N ASP A 3 21.95 6.45 -2.22
CA ASP A 3 21.76 5.89 -0.87
C ASP A 3 21.31 6.93 0.15
N THR A 4 21.81 8.17 0.04
CA THR A 4 21.41 9.28 0.92
C THR A 4 19.96 9.68 0.66
N VAL A 5 19.54 9.72 -0.60
CA VAL A 5 18.16 10.04 -0.99
C VAL A 5 17.20 8.97 -0.45
N ILE A 6 17.55 7.69 -0.65
CA ILE A 6 16.75 6.56 -0.17
C ILE A 6 16.63 6.62 1.36
N LYS A 7 17.75 6.77 2.08
CA LYS A 7 17.74 6.89 3.55
C LYS A 7 16.93 8.08 4.05
N ASN A 8 16.96 9.21 3.34
CA ASN A 8 16.15 10.36 3.68
C ASN A 8 14.65 10.10 3.48
N LEU A 9 14.25 9.30 2.49
CA LEU A 9 12.85 8.91 2.35
C LEU A 9 12.36 8.17 3.60
N PHE A 10 13.13 7.21 4.10
CA PHE A 10 12.80 6.47 5.32
C PHE A 10 12.80 7.35 6.57
N LYS A 11 13.88 8.14 6.76
CA LYS A 11 14.12 8.85 8.02
C LYS A 11 13.39 10.19 8.12
N VAL A 12 13.27 10.91 7.02
CA VAL A 12 12.76 12.30 7.01
C VAL A 12 11.33 12.34 6.52
N ASN A 13 11.05 11.72 5.37
CA ASN A 13 9.73 11.84 4.75
C ASN A 13 8.69 10.91 5.39
N LEU A 14 9.09 9.65 5.63
CA LEU A 14 8.21 8.64 6.21
C LEU A 14 8.39 8.47 7.72
N ASP A 15 9.48 8.99 8.29
CA ASP A 15 9.81 8.91 9.72
C ASP A 15 9.57 7.51 10.32
N ILE A 16 10.05 6.47 9.62
CA ILE A 16 9.80 5.06 9.96
C ILE A 16 10.36 4.73 11.34
N LYS A 17 9.54 4.06 12.16
CA LYS A 17 9.95 3.51 13.47
C LYS A 17 10.25 2.02 13.36
N LYS A 18 11.00 1.51 14.35
CA LYS A 18 11.54 0.15 14.34
C LYS A 18 10.45 -0.93 14.35
N GLU A 19 9.31 -0.63 14.98
CA GLU A 19 8.18 -1.53 15.18
C GLU A 19 7.08 -1.36 14.11
N GLU A 20 7.28 -0.45 13.15
CA GLU A 20 6.28 -0.12 12.15
C GLU A 20 6.32 -1.03 10.93
N ARG A 21 5.15 -1.38 10.42
CA ARG A 21 5.02 -2.21 9.22
C ARG A 21 5.16 -1.37 7.97
N LEU A 22 6.12 -1.73 7.14
CA LEU A 22 6.39 -1.07 5.86
C LEU A 22 6.04 -2.00 4.70
N LEU A 23 5.25 -1.49 3.76
CA LEU A 23 5.02 -2.13 2.48
C LEU A 23 5.68 -1.36 1.35
N ILE A 24 6.44 -2.07 0.53
CA ILE A 24 7.07 -1.55 -0.68
C ILE A 24 6.51 -2.36 -1.84
N PHE A 25 6.05 -1.69 -2.88
CA PHE A 25 5.58 -2.41 -4.06
C PHE A 25 5.97 -1.74 -5.37
N THR A 26 6.10 -2.55 -6.41
CA THR A 26 6.36 -2.13 -7.79
C THR A 26 5.42 -2.85 -8.74
N ASP A 27 5.09 -2.21 -9.88
CA ASP A 27 4.55 -2.95 -11.01
C ASP A 27 5.68 -3.54 -11.87
N ASP A 28 5.38 -4.61 -12.60
CA ASP A 28 6.34 -5.32 -13.46
C ASP A 28 6.59 -4.64 -14.82
N GLU A 29 6.12 -3.42 -15.02
CA GLU A 29 6.22 -2.70 -16.30
C GLU A 29 7.66 -2.38 -16.69
N ARG A 30 8.51 -2.10 -15.69
CA ARG A 30 9.92 -1.74 -15.89
C ARG A 30 10.82 -2.50 -14.93
N LYS A 31 11.82 -3.18 -15.49
CA LYS A 31 12.79 -3.96 -14.70
C LYS A 31 13.57 -3.07 -13.73
N GLU A 32 13.95 -1.88 -14.17
CA GLU A 32 14.70 -0.90 -13.37
C GLU A 32 13.91 -0.49 -12.13
N THR A 33 12.58 -0.35 -12.26
CA THR A 33 11.68 -0.03 -11.15
C THR A 33 11.69 -1.14 -10.09
N CYS A 34 11.67 -2.41 -10.52
CA CYS A 34 11.76 -3.56 -9.61
C CYS A 34 13.12 -3.63 -8.92
N GLU A 35 14.22 -3.35 -9.64
CA GLU A 35 15.57 -3.29 -9.06
C GLU A 35 15.68 -2.18 -8.01
N ILE A 36 15.09 -1.01 -8.27
CA ILE A 36 14.99 0.08 -7.29
C ILE A 36 14.14 -0.37 -6.10
N GLY A 37 12.99 -1.01 -6.31
CA GLY A 37 12.14 -1.54 -5.24
C GLY A 37 12.88 -2.50 -4.30
N LYS A 38 13.70 -3.40 -4.86
CA LYS A 38 14.58 -4.29 -4.09
C LYS A 38 15.61 -3.52 -3.27
N LEU A 39 16.20 -2.46 -3.83
CA LEU A 39 17.13 -1.60 -3.11
C LEU A 39 16.45 -0.88 -1.94
N PHE A 40 15.21 -0.39 -2.13
CA PHE A 40 14.40 0.19 -1.07
C PHE A 40 14.09 -0.84 0.02
N SER A 41 13.70 -2.07 -0.34
CA SER A 41 13.44 -3.15 0.62
C SER A 41 14.65 -3.42 1.50
N LYS A 42 15.81 -3.67 0.88
CA LYS A 42 17.06 -3.93 1.58
C LYS A 42 17.49 -2.76 2.47
N THR A 43 17.23 -1.53 2.04
CA THR A 43 17.53 -0.36 2.86
C THR A 43 16.57 -0.24 4.04
N GLY A 44 15.28 -0.52 3.82
CA GLY A 44 14.22 -0.48 4.83
C GLY A 44 14.45 -1.43 6.00
N GLU A 45 15.09 -2.58 5.76
CA GLU A 45 15.47 -3.55 6.81
C GLU A 45 16.41 -2.96 7.88
N SER A 46 17.09 -1.84 7.58
CA SER A 46 17.89 -1.11 8.57
C SER A 46 17.09 -0.13 9.44
N PHE A 47 15.81 0.10 9.12
CA PHE A 47 14.92 1.06 9.79
C PHE A 47 13.78 0.40 10.57
N THR A 48 13.23 -0.71 10.06
CA THR A 48 12.17 -1.49 10.71
C THR A 48 12.40 -2.99 10.56
N GLU A 49 11.88 -3.75 11.52
CA GLU A 49 11.92 -5.21 11.52
C GLU A 49 10.86 -5.84 10.61
N ASP A 50 9.82 -5.08 10.21
CA ASP A 50 8.72 -5.56 9.35
C ASP A 50 8.68 -4.82 8.01
N VAL A 51 9.41 -5.36 7.05
CA VAL A 51 9.44 -4.89 5.66
C VAL A 51 8.87 -5.97 4.75
N THR A 52 7.83 -5.62 3.99
CA THR A 52 7.30 -6.45 2.92
C THR A 52 7.57 -5.80 1.57
N TYR A 53 8.19 -6.53 0.64
CA TYR A 53 8.30 -6.16 -0.75
C TYR A 53 7.47 -7.06 -1.65
N ILE A 54 6.72 -6.48 -2.59
CA ILE A 54 5.91 -7.21 -3.56
C ILE A 54 5.98 -6.59 -4.96
N GLU A 55 6.16 -7.45 -5.97
CA GLU A 55 6.04 -7.12 -7.38
C GLU A 55 4.66 -7.60 -7.85
N PHE A 56 3.87 -6.73 -8.49
CA PHE A 56 2.57 -7.12 -9.05
C PHE A 56 2.52 -6.87 -10.55
N ARG A 57 1.62 -7.58 -11.21
CA ARG A 57 1.41 -7.40 -12.65
C ARG A 57 0.79 -6.03 -12.93
N SER A 58 1.45 -5.25 -13.77
CA SER A 58 1.02 -3.93 -14.23
C SER A 58 -0.44 -3.93 -14.68
N THR A 59 -1.21 -2.96 -14.17
CA THR A 59 -2.60 -2.71 -14.59
C THR A 59 -2.65 -2.03 -15.96
N ARG A 60 -1.50 -1.60 -16.50
CA ARG A 60 -1.33 -0.88 -17.77
C ARG A 60 -2.13 0.42 -17.90
N CYS A 61 -2.63 0.94 -16.78
CA CYS A 61 -3.45 2.15 -16.76
C CYS A 61 -3.32 2.88 -15.41
N HIS A 62 -3.12 4.19 -15.47
CA HIS A 62 -2.99 5.02 -14.27
C HIS A 62 -4.28 5.11 -13.48
N GLY A 63 -4.16 5.17 -12.16
CA GLY A 63 -5.29 5.36 -11.26
C GLY A 63 -6.20 4.15 -11.14
N VAL A 64 -5.88 3.00 -11.75
CA VAL A 64 -6.57 1.74 -11.45
C VAL A 64 -6.24 1.33 -10.01
N GLU A 65 -7.20 0.74 -9.30
CA GLU A 65 -6.93 0.21 -7.96
C GLU A 65 -5.89 -0.91 -8.06
N PRO A 66 -4.99 -1.04 -7.08
CA PRO A 66 -4.03 -2.13 -7.09
C PRO A 66 -4.74 -3.48 -6.92
N PRO A 67 -4.11 -4.59 -7.33
CA PRO A 67 -4.70 -5.92 -7.22
C PRO A 67 -4.92 -6.32 -5.76
N GLN A 68 -5.80 -7.31 -5.55
CA GLN A 68 -6.21 -7.77 -4.22
C GLN A 68 -5.03 -8.09 -3.29
N GLU A 69 -3.95 -8.69 -3.80
CA GLU A 69 -2.76 -9.00 -3.02
C GLU A 69 -2.16 -7.75 -2.34
N ILE A 70 -2.17 -6.59 -3.01
CA ILE A 70 -1.69 -5.32 -2.44
C ILE A 70 -2.65 -4.82 -1.36
N TRP A 71 -3.96 -5.02 -1.54
CA TRP A 71 -4.95 -4.72 -0.50
C TRP A 71 -4.72 -5.56 0.75
N GLU A 72 -4.51 -6.87 0.60
CA GLU A 72 -4.27 -7.78 1.71
C GLU A 72 -2.99 -7.45 2.47
N LYS A 73 -1.91 -7.12 1.75
CA LYS A 73 -0.65 -6.69 2.38
C LYS A 73 -0.75 -5.34 3.07
N ALA A 74 -1.56 -4.42 2.56
CA ALA A 74 -1.67 -3.07 3.12
C ALA A 74 -2.67 -2.95 4.27
N PHE A 75 -3.83 -3.59 4.17
CA PHE A 75 -4.92 -3.49 5.16
C PHE A 75 -4.98 -4.68 6.12
N GLY A 76 -4.25 -5.74 5.84
CA GLY A 76 -4.35 -7.00 6.56
C GLY A 76 -5.38 -7.95 5.94
N ILE A 77 -5.06 -9.24 6.02
CA ILE A 77 -5.90 -10.33 5.51
C ILE A 77 -7.25 -10.36 6.24
N GLY A 78 -7.30 -10.05 7.54
CA GLY A 78 -8.54 -10.03 8.31
C GLY A 78 -9.51 -8.96 7.82
N THR A 79 -9.00 -7.74 7.61
CA THR A 79 -9.76 -6.63 6.99
C THR A 79 -10.29 -7.02 5.61
N CYS A 80 -9.42 -7.53 4.73
CA CYS A 80 -9.80 -7.88 3.36
C CYS A 80 -10.83 -9.02 3.31
N ASN A 81 -10.70 -10.03 4.16
CA ASN A 81 -11.68 -11.10 4.28
C ASN A 81 -13.05 -10.59 4.73
N LYS A 82 -13.11 -9.63 5.67
CA LYS A 82 -14.37 -9.02 6.10
C LYS A 82 -15.03 -8.20 4.99
N LEU A 83 -14.24 -7.46 4.22
CA LEU A 83 -14.71 -6.73 3.03
C LEU A 83 -15.22 -7.70 1.96
N ALA A 84 -14.48 -8.78 1.67
CA ALA A 84 -14.83 -9.79 0.68
C ALA A 84 -16.13 -10.53 1.03
N ARG A 85 -16.31 -10.94 2.29
CA ARG A 85 -17.55 -11.58 2.77
C ARG A 85 -18.80 -10.71 2.62
N LYS A 86 -18.64 -9.39 2.59
CA LYS A 86 -19.72 -8.42 2.35
C LYS A 86 -19.83 -7.99 0.88
N GLY A 87 -19.02 -8.56 -0.02
CA GLY A 87 -18.99 -8.22 -1.44
C GLY A 87 -18.35 -6.86 -1.75
N PHE A 88 -17.69 -6.22 -0.78
CA PHE A 88 -17.14 -4.86 -0.97
C PHE A 88 -15.77 -4.85 -1.62
N LEU A 89 -14.93 -5.85 -1.37
CA LEU A 89 -13.54 -5.85 -1.85
C LEU A 89 -13.46 -5.82 -3.38
N GLU A 90 -14.23 -6.69 -4.05
CA GLU A 90 -14.29 -6.72 -5.51
C GLU A 90 -14.85 -5.41 -6.09
N LEU A 91 -15.87 -4.83 -5.47
CA LEU A 91 -16.46 -3.56 -5.90
C LEU A 91 -15.48 -2.40 -5.73
N LEU A 92 -14.65 -2.41 -4.68
CA LEU A 92 -13.58 -1.43 -4.48
C LEU A 92 -12.55 -1.53 -5.60
N ILE A 93 -11.97 -2.71 -5.79
CA ILE A 93 -10.91 -2.98 -6.80
C ILE A 93 -11.40 -2.59 -8.20
N ASN A 94 -12.65 -2.93 -8.54
CA ASN A 94 -13.22 -2.60 -9.84
C ASN A 94 -13.81 -1.18 -9.94
N LYS A 95 -13.68 -0.35 -8.89
CA LYS A 95 -14.27 1.00 -8.79
C LYS A 95 -15.78 1.08 -9.04
N LYS A 96 -16.51 0.01 -8.68
CA LYS A 96 -17.97 -0.10 -8.83
C LYS A 96 -18.73 0.16 -7.53
N ILE A 97 -18.03 0.44 -6.43
CA ILE A 97 -18.68 0.67 -5.14
C ILE A 97 -19.47 1.99 -5.15
N ILE A 98 -20.72 1.94 -4.69
CA ILE A 98 -21.59 3.09 -4.54
C ILE A 98 -21.33 3.82 -3.22
N GLU A 99 -21.65 5.12 -3.18
CA GLU A 99 -21.34 5.99 -2.04
C GLU A 99 -22.02 5.54 -0.73
N GLU A 100 -23.24 4.98 -0.82
CA GLU A 100 -23.97 4.44 0.34
C GLU A 100 -23.24 3.30 1.06
N ASN A 101 -22.41 2.54 0.32
CA ASN A 101 -21.65 1.43 0.87
C ASN A 101 -20.25 1.88 1.36
N ILE A 102 -19.79 3.07 1.00
CA ILE A 102 -18.48 3.58 1.42
C ILE A 102 -18.40 3.68 2.94
N LYS A 103 -19.40 4.24 3.60
CA LYS A 103 -19.40 4.36 5.07
C LYS A 103 -19.22 3.00 5.77
N LYS A 104 -19.89 1.96 5.27
CA LYS A 104 -19.78 0.59 5.80
C LYS A 104 -18.37 0.02 5.58
N VAL A 105 -17.76 0.29 4.43
CA VAL A 105 -16.36 -0.09 4.17
C VAL A 105 -15.42 0.61 5.14
N GLU A 106 -15.58 1.92 5.33
CA GLU A 106 -14.73 2.69 6.23
C GLU A 106 -14.85 2.23 7.69
N GLU A 107 -16.04 1.85 8.15
CA GLU A 107 -16.25 1.25 9.47
C GLU A 107 -15.51 -0.08 9.65
N ILE A 108 -15.52 -0.94 8.62
CA ILE A 108 -14.80 -2.21 8.64
C ILE A 108 -13.29 -1.95 8.71
N ILE A 109 -12.77 -1.05 7.87
CA ILE A 109 -11.34 -0.71 7.87
C ILE A 109 -10.95 -0.09 9.21
N ARG A 110 -11.73 0.85 9.75
CA ARG A 110 -11.44 1.53 11.02
C ARG A 110 -11.40 0.57 12.20
N SER A 111 -12.27 -0.45 12.22
CA SER A 111 -12.28 -1.46 13.27
C SER A 111 -11.10 -2.45 13.21
N HIS A 112 -10.35 -2.46 12.12
CA HIS A 112 -9.19 -3.35 11.89
C HIS A 112 -7.92 -2.59 11.49
N LYS A 113 -7.86 -1.28 11.75
CA LYS A 113 -6.72 -0.45 11.35
C LYS A 113 -5.39 -0.93 11.93
N GLU A 114 -5.42 -1.62 13.07
CA GLU A 114 -4.21 -2.19 13.69
C GLU A 114 -3.62 -3.36 12.89
N GLU A 115 -4.32 -3.90 11.89
CA GLU A 115 -3.78 -4.87 10.93
C GLU A 115 -3.09 -4.20 9.74
N SER A 116 -3.28 -2.89 9.54
CA SER A 116 -2.74 -2.20 8.37
C SER A 116 -1.26 -1.91 8.49
N VAL A 117 -0.62 -1.59 7.37
CA VAL A 117 0.73 -1.04 7.35
C VAL A 117 0.76 0.40 7.86
N ASN A 118 1.89 0.82 8.39
CA ASN A 118 2.13 2.19 8.86
C ASN A 118 2.67 3.09 7.75
N ALA A 119 3.39 2.50 6.78
CA ALA A 119 3.94 3.24 5.65
C ALA A 119 3.94 2.42 4.36
N ILE A 120 3.84 3.14 3.24
CA ILE A 120 3.96 2.61 1.88
C ILE A 120 5.01 3.38 1.09
N ILE A 121 5.82 2.64 0.33
CA ILE A 121 6.64 3.15 -0.77
C ILE A 121 6.12 2.51 -2.06
N ALA A 122 5.37 3.27 -2.86
CA ALA A 122 4.72 2.81 -4.07
C ALA A 122 5.54 3.22 -5.31
N LEU A 123 6.35 2.30 -5.81
CA LEU A 123 7.21 2.48 -6.97
C LEU A 123 6.56 1.87 -8.21
N SER A 124 5.32 2.26 -8.53
CA SER A 124 4.62 1.77 -9.73
C SER A 124 4.80 2.74 -10.90
N HIS A 125 5.09 2.23 -12.11
CA HIS A 125 5.01 3.02 -13.34
C HIS A 125 3.59 3.58 -13.52
N TYR A 126 2.57 2.74 -13.34
CA TYR A 126 1.17 3.15 -13.35
C TYR A 126 0.73 3.56 -11.95
N SER A 127 0.90 4.86 -11.66
CA SER A 127 0.57 5.46 -10.36
C SER A 127 -0.79 5.05 -9.77
N THR A 128 -0.72 4.63 -8.52
CA THR A 128 -1.84 4.34 -7.60
C THR A 128 -2.27 5.60 -6.80
N SER A 129 -1.80 6.79 -7.16
CA SER A 129 -2.02 8.00 -6.35
C SER A 129 -3.48 8.46 -6.27
N HIS A 130 -4.28 8.24 -7.30
CA HIS A 130 -5.68 8.64 -7.35
C HIS A 130 -6.62 7.43 -7.21
N THR A 131 -6.38 6.65 -6.16
CA THR A 131 -7.11 5.42 -5.84
C THR A 131 -7.83 5.53 -4.51
N ARG A 132 -8.93 4.77 -4.35
CA ARG A 132 -9.58 4.57 -3.05
C ARG A 132 -8.66 3.82 -2.10
N PHE A 133 -7.82 2.91 -2.61
CA PHE A 133 -6.75 2.26 -1.84
C PHE A 133 -5.91 3.27 -1.06
N ARG A 134 -5.26 4.21 -1.77
CA ARG A 134 -4.41 5.22 -1.12
C ARG A 134 -5.23 6.08 -0.17
N LYS A 135 -6.38 6.59 -0.62
CA LYS A 135 -7.24 7.47 0.19
C LYS A 135 -7.62 6.80 1.50
N MET A 136 -8.15 5.58 1.47
CA MET A 136 -8.61 4.88 2.67
C MET A 136 -7.45 4.56 3.61
N LEU A 137 -6.32 4.13 3.07
CA LEU A 137 -5.16 3.79 3.89
C LEU A 137 -4.60 5.03 4.62
N THR A 138 -4.47 6.16 3.93
CA THR A 138 -3.95 7.39 4.54
C THR A 138 -4.96 8.05 5.48
N THR A 139 -6.25 8.12 5.11
CA THR A 139 -7.24 8.86 5.91
C THR A 139 -7.83 8.05 7.07
N ILE A 140 -7.89 6.72 6.96
CA ILE A 140 -8.52 5.86 7.98
C ILE A 140 -7.45 5.19 8.85
N CYS A 141 -6.41 4.66 8.22
CA CYS A 141 -5.36 3.93 8.93
C CYS A 141 -4.20 4.83 9.35
N GLY A 142 -4.10 6.04 8.79
CA GLY A 142 -3.03 6.99 9.10
C GLY A 142 -1.69 6.62 8.47
N ALA A 143 -1.68 5.74 7.47
CA ALA A 143 -0.44 5.32 6.84
C ALA A 143 0.20 6.48 6.06
N ARG A 144 1.53 6.55 6.10
CA ARG A 144 2.31 7.49 5.30
C ARG A 144 2.58 6.88 3.93
N TYR A 145 2.52 7.68 2.87
CA TYR A 145 2.54 7.18 1.49
C TYR A 145 3.51 7.98 0.64
N ALA A 146 4.53 7.31 0.11
CA ALA A 146 5.52 7.86 -0.83
C ALA A 146 5.37 7.23 -2.21
#